data_AF-A0A838VPU4-F1
#
_entry.id   AF-A0A838VPU4-F1
#
_cell.length_a   1.000
_cell.length_b   1.000
_cell.length_c   1.000
_cell.angle_alpha   90.00
_cell.angle_beta   90.00
_cell.angle_gamma   90.00
#
_symmetry.space_group_name_H-M   'P 1'
#
loop_
_entity.id
_entity.type
_entity.pdbx_description
1 polymer ?
#
loop_
_entity_poly.entity_id
_entity_poly.type
_entity_poly.pdbx_seq_one_letter_code
_entity_poly.pdbx_strand_id
1 'polypeptide(L)' 'MSKPDFSSMTRAEFRQYILDHRDETEALSIYLERFKSPDSKVFPAPQTIEDLENFPEIHREHLERQRNQA' A
#
# COMPACT_ATOMS: atom_id res chain seq x y z
N MET A 1 13.63 -0.23 -25.12
CA MET A 1 12.18 -0.25 -25.39
C MET A 1 11.56 1.00 -24.79
N SER A 2 10.54 1.58 -25.41
CA SER A 2 9.81 2.70 -24.80
C SER A 2 8.94 2.16 -23.68
N LYS A 3 8.89 2.87 -22.54
CA LYS A 3 7.94 2.55 -21.48
C LYS A 3 6.50 2.73 -21.98
N PRO A 4 5.54 1.92 -21.51
CA PRO A 4 4.13 2.16 -21.80
C PRO A 4 3.66 3.49 -21.22
N ASP A 5 2.57 4.02 -21.77
CA ASP A 5 1.86 5.13 -21.14
C ASP A 5 1.01 4.63 -19.97
N PHE A 6 1.53 4.77 -18.76
CA PHE A 6 0.85 4.37 -17.53
C PHE A 6 -0.39 5.20 -17.23
N SER A 7 -0.59 6.37 -17.85
CA SER A 7 -1.72 7.26 -17.57
C SER A 7 -3.03 6.79 -18.20
N SER A 8 -2.95 6.05 -19.30
CA SER A 8 -4.12 5.54 -20.04
C SER A 8 -4.58 4.16 -19.57
N MET A 9 -3.74 3.40 -18.86
CA MET A 9 -4.10 2.07 -18.34
C MET A 9 -5.19 2.13 -17.27
N THR A 10 -6.09 1.15 -17.28
CA THR A 10 -6.96 0.85 -16.15
C THR A 10 -6.16 0.28 -14.97
N ARG A 11 -6.75 0.27 -13.76
CA ARG A 11 -6.11 -0.31 -12.59
C ARG A 11 -5.76 -1.79 -12.76
N ALA A 12 -6.57 -2.55 -13.51
CA ALA A 12 -6.35 -3.96 -13.76
C ALA A 12 -5.17 -4.19 -14.70
N GLU A 13 -5.11 -3.44 -15.81
CA GLU A 13 -4.03 -3.52 -16.79
C GLU A 13 -2.68 -3.11 -16.18
N PHE A 14 -2.65 -2.00 -15.43
CA PHE A 14 -1.42 -1.55 -14.79
C PHE A 14 -0.98 -2.53 -13.68
N ARG A 15 -1.92 -3.14 -12.95
CA ARG A 15 -1.60 -4.21 -12.00
C ARG A 15 -0.95 -5.40 -12.70
N GLN A 16 -1.48 -5.83 -13.84
CA GLN A 16 -0.90 -6.94 -14.60
C GLN A 16 0.52 -6.60 -15.06
N TYR A 17 0.73 -5.39 -15.61
CA TYR A 17 2.06 -4.93 -16.01
C TYR A 17 3.08 -5.03 -14.88
N ILE A 18 2.75 -4.56 -13.67
CA ILE A 18 3.67 -4.62 -12.51
C ILE A 18 3.99 -6.06 -12.10
N LEU A 19 3.02 -6.96 -12.21
CA LEU A 19 3.25 -8.37 -11.87
C LEU A 19 4.19 -9.06 -12.86
N ASP A 20 4.19 -8.62 -14.12
CA ASP A 20 5.08 -9.11 -15.18
C ASP A 20 6.46 -8.41 -15.15
N HIS A 21 6.57 -7.23 -14.52
CA HIS A 21 7.77 -6.39 -14.46
C HIS A 21 8.17 -6.06 -13.02
N ARG A 22 8.32 -7.09 -12.17
CA ARG A 22 8.51 -6.92 -10.71
C ARG A 22 9.75 -6.12 -10.31
N ASP A 23 10.77 -6.08 -11.18
CA ASP A 23 12.01 -5.35 -10.94
C ASP A 23 11.90 -3.85 -11.27
N GLU A 24 10.83 -3.43 -11.97
CA GLU A 24 10.57 -2.03 -12.29
C GLU A 24 9.88 -1.31 -11.12
N THR A 25 10.66 -0.99 -10.09
CA THR A 25 10.20 -0.28 -8.89
C THR A 25 9.53 1.06 -9.20
N GLU A 26 9.94 1.73 -10.28
CA GLU A 26 9.31 2.97 -10.76
C GLU A 26 7.84 2.77 -11.16
N ALA A 27 7.53 1.67 -11.88
CA ALA A 27 6.16 1.35 -12.28
C ALA A 27 5.27 1.08 -11.05
N LEU A 28 5.83 0.39 -10.03
CA LEU A 28 5.16 0.18 -8.76
C LEU A 28 4.85 1.50 -8.04
N SER A 29 5.81 2.42 -7.96
CA SER A 29 5.62 3.73 -7.31
C SER A 29 4.51 4.54 -7.98
N ILE A 30 4.50 4.61 -9.31
CA ILE A 30 3.46 5.33 -10.08
C ILE A 30 2.08 4.72 -9.83
N TYR A 31 1.97 3.39 -9.78
CA TYR A 31 0.71 2.70 -9.49
C TYR A 31 0.19 3.00 -8.08
N LEU A 32 1.08 2.97 -7.08
CA LEU A 32 0.72 3.27 -5.69
C LEU A 32 0.22 4.71 -5.55
N GLU A 33 0.89 5.68 -6.19
CA GLU A 33 0.47 7.09 -6.16
C GLU A 33 -0.87 7.30 -6.87
N ARG A 34 -1.03 6.77 -8.08
CA ARG A 34 -2.22 6.99 -8.92
C ARG A 34 -3.49 6.41 -8.32
N PHE A 35 -3.40 5.24 -7.69
CA PHE A 35 -4.56 4.53 -7.15
C PHE A 35 -4.68 4.61 -5.62
N LYS A 36 -3.91 5.51 -4.98
CA LYS A 36 -4.06 5.82 -3.56
C LYS A 36 -5.42 6.47 -3.31
N SER A 37 -6.24 5.86 -2.45
CA SER A 37 -7.46 6.52 -1.97
C SER A 37 -7.09 7.60 -0.94
N PRO A 38 -7.69 8.80 -0.98
CA PRO A 38 -7.52 9.79 0.09
C PRO A 38 -8.02 9.26 1.45
N ASP A 39 -9.01 8.35 1.43
CA ASP A 39 -9.58 7.71 2.62
C ASP A 39 -8.85 6.42 3.01
N SER A 40 -7.67 6.16 2.45
CA SER A 40 -6.88 4.97 2.81
C SER A 40 -6.50 5.04 4.28
N LYS A 41 -6.88 4.03 5.06
CA LYS A 41 -6.38 3.86 6.43
C LYS A 41 -4.89 3.55 6.39
N VAL A 42 -4.08 4.41 6.98
CA VAL A 42 -2.66 4.17 7.19
C VAL A 42 -2.51 3.46 8.52
N PHE A 43 -2.02 2.21 8.49
CA PHE A 43 -1.67 1.49 9.70
C PHE A 43 -0.21 1.76 10.04
N PRO A 44 0.12 2.01 11.31
CA PRO A 44 1.51 2.17 11.72
C PRO A 44 2.28 0.88 11.43
N ALA A 45 3.49 1.03 10.88
CA ALA A 45 4.38 -0.10 10.71
C ALA A 45 4.79 -0.64 12.10
N PRO A 46 4.95 -1.96 12.26
CA PRO A 46 5.66 -2.54 13.40
C PRO A 46 7.02 -1.85 13.57
N GLN A 47 7.38 -1.47 14.79
CA GLN A 47 8.64 -0.80 15.09
C GLN A 47 9.76 -1.80 15.42
N THR A 48 9.39 -3.01 15.86
CA THR A 48 10.31 -4.07 16.24
C THR A 48 9.93 -5.43 15.62
N ILE A 49 10.82 -6.42 15.71
CA ILE A 49 10.51 -7.81 15.33
C ILE A 49 9.45 -8.40 16.27
N GLU A 50 9.52 -8.08 17.57
CA GLU A 50 8.55 -8.52 18.57
C GLU A 50 7.15 -7.97 18.31
N ASP A 51 7.06 -6.77 17.71
CA ASP A 51 5.80 -6.20 17.24
C ASP A 51 5.16 -7.02 16.11
N LEU A 52 5.94 -7.77 15.32
CA LEU A 52 5.40 -8.64 14.27
C LEU A 52 4.66 -9.83 14.87
N GLU A 53 5.20 -10.42 15.94
CA GLU A 53 4.59 -11.54 16.65
C GLU A 53 3.29 -11.12 17.35
N ASN A 54 3.26 -9.88 17.85
CA ASN A 54 2.12 -9.31 18.57
C ASN A 54 1.28 -8.33 17.74
N PHE A 55 1.49 -8.28 16.41
CA PHE A 55 0.85 -7.30 15.53
C PHE A 55 -0.68 -7.26 15.62
N PRO A 56 -1.39 -8.41 15.73
CA PRO A 56 -2.85 -8.40 15.90
C PRO A 56 -3.32 -7.64 17.16
N GLU A 57 -2.58 -7.73 18.27
CA GLU A 57 -2.89 -7.03 19.53
C GLU A 57 -2.65 -5.52 19.37
N ILE A 58 -1.46 -5.15 18.88
CA ILE A 58 -1.05 -3.76 18.64
C ILE A 58 -2.06 -3.06 17.70
N HIS A 59 -2.52 -3.78 16.68
CA HIS A 59 -3.53 -3.29 15.76
C HIS A 59 -4.88 -3.04 16.44
N ARG A 60 -5.35 -3.96 17.29
CA ARG A 60 -6.60 -3.78 18.06
C ARG A 60 -6.51 -2.58 18.99
N GLU A 61 -5.43 -2.44 19.76
CA GLU A 61 -5.22 -1.28 20.65
C GLU A 61 -5.21 0.04 19.88
N HIS A 62 -4.62 0.07 18.68
CA HIS A 62 -4.62 1.25 17.83
C HIS A 62 -6.04 1.65 17.41
N LEU A 63 -6.87 0.69 16.99
CA LEU A 63 -8.27 0.93 16.64
C LEU A 63 -9.10 1.41 17.83
N GLU A 64 -8.89 0.83 19.02
CA GLU A 64 -9.57 1.26 20.25
C GLU A 64 -9.19 2.69 20.65
N ARG A 65 -7.91 3.05 20.57
CA ARG A 65 -7.44 4.42 20.81
C ARG A 65 -8.09 5.42 19.87
N GLN A 66 -8.17 5.10 18.57
CA GLN A 66 -8.86 5.96 17.60
C GLN A 66 -10.35 6.13 17.92
N ARG A 67 -11.03 5.05 18.32
CA ARG A 67 -12.46 5.09 18.68
C ARG A 67 -12.72 5.94 19.92
N ASN A 68 -11.85 5.87 20.93
CA ASN A 68 -12.02 6.61 22.18
C ASN A 68 -11.62 8.09 22.08
N GLN A 69 -10.95 8.48 20.98
CA GLN A 69 -10.55 9.87 20.69
C GLN A 69 -11.52 10.61 19.74
N ALA A 70 -12.54 9.92 19.23
CA ALA A 70 -13.60 10.46 18.36
C ALA A 70 -14.88 10.70 19.16
#